data_AF-A0A9D8JWZ7-F1
#
_entry.id   AF-A0A9D8JWZ7-F1
#
_cell.length_a   1.000
_cell.length_b   1.000
_cell.length_c   1.000
_cell.angle_alpha   90.00
_cell.angle_beta   90.00
_cell.angle_gamma   90.00
#
_symmetry.space_group_name_H-M   'P 1'
#
loop_
_entity.id
_entity.type
_entity.pdbx_description
1 polymer ?
#
loop_
_entity_poly.entity_id
_entity_poly.type
_entity_poly.pdbx_seq_one_letter_code
_entity_poly.pdbx_strand_id
1 'polypeptide(L)'
;MIDQPTTQGQPATLHPATPPSRLLVIVTVSVFIAEALVMILLAVLPPLPRLMSAIVDASLLTVVVIPTLHLFLQRPMSLEIAERKQAERALQRSHDEMEQRVHDRTRALTRANEALQAEIAERQQREQEIAALLAGSRAVLANNDFEKTAKELFEICKGVLGATAGYVSLINERNEHNTPIFHDTGDQKCAVTARTQMSIRGFREQAYATGKKPSIALPSSR
;
A
#
# COMPACT_ATOMS: atom_id res chain seq x y z
N MET A 1 -6.73 -24.91 13.45
CA MET A 1 -6.37 -24.05 14.59
C MET A 1 -6.61 -22.61 14.14
N ILE A 2 -7.87 -22.19 14.15
CA ILE A 2 -8.32 -20.87 13.70
C ILE A 2 -8.77 -20.19 14.99
N ASP A 3 -7.98 -19.24 15.46
CA ASP A 3 -8.22 -18.51 16.70
C ASP A 3 -9.15 -17.33 16.39
N GLN A 4 -10.38 -17.39 16.89
CA GLN A 4 -11.27 -16.23 16.97
C GLN A 4 -10.78 -15.33 18.11
N PRO A 5 -10.61 -14.02 17.91
CA PRO A 5 -10.76 -13.09 19.01
C PRO A 5 -12.22 -12.64 19.06
N THR A 6 -12.93 -13.24 20.00
CA THR A 6 -14.03 -12.63 20.74
C THR A 6 -13.57 -11.28 21.30
N THR A 7 -14.04 -10.19 20.73
CA THR A 7 -14.23 -8.96 21.50
C THR A 7 -15.44 -8.24 20.92
N GLN A 8 -16.62 -8.61 21.43
CA GLN A 8 -17.80 -7.78 21.32
C GLN A 8 -17.45 -6.44 21.97
N GLY A 9 -17.16 -5.44 21.13
CA GLY A 9 -17.23 -4.04 21.52
C GLY A 9 -18.69 -3.73 21.82
N GLN A 10 -19.05 -3.93 23.08
CA GLN A 10 -20.33 -3.54 23.67
C GLN A 10 -20.64 -2.11 23.21
N PRO A 11 -21.81 -1.82 22.60
CA PRO A 11 -22.12 -0.47 22.18
C PRO A 11 -22.03 0.40 23.41
N ALA A 12 -21.13 1.40 23.37
CA ALA A 12 -21.01 2.42 24.38
C ALA A 12 -22.42 2.96 24.61
N THR A 13 -23.01 2.58 25.75
CA THR A 13 -24.32 3.06 26.15
C THR A 13 -24.19 4.56 26.26
N LEU A 14 -24.71 5.25 25.25
CA LEU A 14 -24.83 6.70 25.22
C LEU A 14 -25.67 7.05 26.45
N HIS A 15 -25.00 7.38 27.56
CA HIS A 15 -25.67 7.83 28.76
C HIS A 15 -26.57 8.99 28.34
N PRO A 16 -27.88 8.96 28.67
CA PRO A 16 -28.77 10.02 28.26
C PRO A 16 -28.19 11.33 28.78
N ALA A 17 -27.89 12.22 27.85
CA ALA A 17 -27.45 13.58 28.15
C ALA A 17 -28.34 14.09 29.29
N THR A 18 -27.73 14.39 30.44
CA THR A 18 -28.51 14.80 31.60
C THR A 18 -29.35 15.99 31.20
N PRO A 19 -30.69 15.93 31.34
CA PRO A 19 -31.55 16.95 30.79
C PRO A 19 -31.19 18.31 31.41
N PRO A 20 -31.14 19.39 30.60
CA PRO A 20 -30.71 20.72 31.07
C PRO A 20 -31.56 21.23 32.24
N SER A 21 -32.79 20.71 32.39
CA SER A 21 -33.68 21.00 33.51
C SER A 21 -33.12 20.56 34.88
N ARG A 22 -32.37 19.46 34.96
CA ARG A 22 -31.78 19.01 36.24
C ARG A 22 -30.73 20.00 36.75
N LEU A 23 -29.93 20.56 35.84
CA LEU A 23 -28.92 21.56 36.19
C LEU A 23 -29.60 22.83 36.74
N LEU A 24 -30.64 23.29 36.05
CA LEU A 24 -31.47 24.43 36.47
C LEU A 24 -32.09 24.21 37.84
N VAL A 25 -32.69 23.03 38.09
CA VAL A 25 -33.28 22.70 39.39
C VAL A 25 -32.25 22.77 40.51
N ILE A 26 -31.05 22.21 40.30
CA ILE A 26 -30.05 22.21 41.37
C ILE A 26 -29.48 23.61 41.61
N VAL A 27 -29.26 24.41 40.56
CA VAL A 27 -28.84 25.81 40.70
C VAL A 27 -29.88 26.60 41.49
N THR A 28 -31.16 26.52 41.09
CA THR A 28 -32.27 27.21 41.79
C THR A 28 -32.37 26.79 43.26
N VAL A 29 -32.27 25.49 43.55
CA VAL A 29 -32.29 24.98 44.94
C VAL A 29 -31.08 25.49 45.72
N SER A 30 -29.88 25.52 45.13
CA SER A 30 -28.67 26.01 45.81
C SER A 30 -28.75 27.50 46.14
N VAL A 31 -29.27 28.32 45.21
CA VAL A 31 -29.45 29.76 45.41
C VAL A 31 -30.52 30.02 46.47
N PHE A 32 -31.63 29.27 46.44
CA PHE A 32 -32.68 29.36 47.47
C PHE A 32 -32.16 29.00 48.87
N ILE A 33 -31.35 27.95 48.98
CA ILE A 33 -30.72 27.57 50.25
C ILE A 33 -29.76 28.66 50.74
N ALA A 34 -28.95 29.24 49.84
CA ALA A 34 -28.04 30.34 50.18
C ALA A 34 -28.80 31.57 50.69
N GLU A 35 -29.87 31.98 50.01
CA GLU A 35 -30.78 33.06 50.43
C GLU A 35 -31.36 32.81 51.83
N ALA A 36 -31.95 31.62 52.04
CA ALA A 36 -32.52 31.25 53.33
C ALA A 36 -31.48 31.28 54.46
N LEU A 37 -30.25 30.84 54.17
CA LEU A 37 -29.17 30.81 55.15
C LEU A 37 -28.65 32.22 55.49
N VAL A 38 -28.57 33.11 54.50
CA VAL A 38 -28.23 34.53 54.71
C VAL A 38 -29.32 35.21 55.54
N MET A 39 -30.60 34.98 55.25
CA MET A 39 -31.73 35.54 56.01
C MET A 39 -31.75 35.04 57.46
N ILE A 40 -31.49 33.74 57.69
CA ILE A 40 -31.36 33.16 59.03
C ILE A 40 -30.17 33.77 59.77
N LEU A 41 -29.04 33.96 59.09
CA LEU A 41 -27.84 34.54 59.71
C LEU A 41 -28.08 35.99 60.15
N LEU A 42 -28.73 36.80 59.30
CA LEU A 42 -29.07 38.18 59.64
C LEU A 42 -30.07 38.31 60.79
N ALA A 43 -30.97 37.33 60.98
CA ALA A 43 -31.93 37.31 62.09
C ALA A 43 -31.27 37.13 63.47
N VAL A 44 -30.04 36.61 63.52
CA VAL A 44 -29.27 36.42 64.77
C VAL A 44 -28.43 37.66 65.12
N LEU A 45 -28.20 38.58 64.17
CA LEU A 45 -27.44 39.81 64.38
C LEU A 45 -28.30 40.92 65.03
N PRO A 46 -27.69 41.84 65.81
CA PRO A 46 -28.41 42.98 66.39
C PRO A 46 -29.05 43.87 65.31
N PRO A 47 -30.22 44.50 65.60
CA PRO A 47 -30.97 45.25 64.60
C PRO A 47 -30.17 46.47 64.11
N LEU A 48 -29.76 46.42 62.84
CA LEU A 48 -29.13 47.53 62.14
C LEU A 48 -30.19 48.46 61.52
N PRO A 49 -29.86 49.73 61.25
CA PRO A 49 -30.74 50.63 60.51
C PRO A 49 -31.09 50.04 59.12
N ARG A 50 -32.34 50.21 58.69
CA ARG A 50 -32.95 49.56 57.50
C ARG A 50 -32.11 49.63 56.22
N LEU A 51 -31.32 50.70 56.03
CA LEU A 51 -30.50 50.87 54.83
C LEU A 51 -29.24 49.98 54.87
N MET A 52 -28.63 49.83 56.05
CA MET A 52 -27.40 49.04 56.22
C MET A 52 -27.67 47.54 56.15
N SER A 53 -28.83 47.08 56.63
CA SER A 53 -29.21 45.66 56.54
C SER A 53 -29.33 45.19 55.09
N ALA A 54 -29.92 46.01 54.21
CA ALA A 54 -30.09 45.69 52.79
C ALA A 54 -28.75 45.62 52.03
N ILE A 55 -27.79 46.50 52.37
CA ILE A 55 -26.46 46.51 51.76
C ILE A 55 -25.67 45.26 52.19
N VAL A 56 -25.72 44.94 53.50
CA VAL A 56 -25.03 43.76 54.04
C VAL A 56 -25.60 42.49 53.44
N ASP A 57 -26.93 42.37 53.35
CA ASP A 57 -27.63 41.23 52.74
C ASP A 57 -27.22 41.01 51.27
N ALA A 58 -27.34 42.05 50.44
CA ALA A 58 -26.94 41.96 49.03
C ALA A 58 -25.45 41.59 48.86
N SER A 59 -24.57 42.13 49.71
CA SER A 59 -23.14 41.81 49.68
C SER A 59 -22.86 40.36 50.08
N LEU A 60 -23.52 39.87 51.12
CA LEU A 60 -23.34 38.52 51.67
C LEU A 60 -23.90 37.47 50.72
N LEU A 61 -25.07 37.74 50.13
CA LEU A 61 -25.66 36.90 49.10
C LEU A 61 -24.74 36.77 47.88
N THR A 62 -24.20 37.88 47.39
CA THR A 62 -23.29 37.88 46.23
C THR A 62 -22.03 37.06 46.51
N VAL A 63 -21.46 37.19 47.71
CA VAL A 63 -20.25 36.46 48.14
C VAL A 63 -20.49 34.95 48.24
N VAL A 64 -21.69 34.50 48.64
CA VAL A 64 -22.02 33.07 48.76
C VAL A 64 -22.46 32.47 47.42
N VAL A 65 -23.25 33.21 46.63
CA VAL A 65 -23.85 32.73 45.38
C VAL A 65 -22.82 32.57 44.26
N ILE A 66 -21.81 33.44 44.17
CA ILE A 66 -20.76 33.34 43.14
C ILE A 66 -19.97 32.02 43.21
N PRO A 67 -19.34 31.63 44.35
CA PRO A 67 -18.56 30.40 44.43
C PRO A 67 -19.43 29.14 44.35
N THR A 68 -20.67 29.18 44.86
CA THR A 68 -21.62 28.07 44.72
C THR A 68 -22.01 27.85 43.27
N LEU A 69 -22.40 28.89 42.52
CA LEU A 69 -22.65 28.81 41.08
C LEU A 69 -21.44 28.32 40.29
N HIS A 70 -20.24 28.84 40.57
CA HIS A 70 -19.04 28.49 39.83
C HIS A 70 -18.66 27.01 40.02
N LEU A 71 -18.66 26.50 41.25
CA LEU A 71 -18.41 25.08 41.51
C LEU A 71 -19.49 24.18 40.89
N PHE A 72 -20.76 24.59 40.98
CA PHE A 72 -21.88 23.79 40.49
C PHE A 72 -21.99 23.75 38.97
N LEU A 73 -21.62 24.83 38.27
CA LEU A 73 -21.64 24.91 36.81
C LEU A 73 -20.39 24.28 36.17
N GLN A 74 -19.22 24.44 36.78
CA GLN A 74 -17.95 24.07 36.16
C GLN A 74 -17.60 22.58 36.32
N ARG A 75 -18.01 21.94 37.43
CA ARG A 75 -17.81 20.50 37.67
C ARG A 75 -18.52 19.58 36.67
N PRO A 76 -19.83 19.73 36.37
CA PRO A 76 -20.52 18.84 35.44
C PRO A 76 -19.99 18.99 34.01
N MET A 77 -19.66 20.21 33.60
CA MET A 77 -19.18 20.50 32.24
C MET A 77 -17.78 19.89 31.99
N SER A 78 -16.89 19.95 32.99
CA SER A 78 -15.54 19.37 32.87
C SER A 78 -15.54 17.84 32.82
N LEU A 79 -16.45 17.19 33.53
CA LEU A 79 -16.59 15.72 33.49
C LEU A 79 -17.09 15.23 32.13
N GLU A 80 -18.13 15.86 31.57
CA GLU A 80 -18.67 15.49 30.26
C GLU A 80 -17.63 15.69 29.14
N ILE A 81 -16.86 16.78 29.21
CA ILE A 81 -15.77 17.03 28.25
C ILE A 81 -14.65 15.99 28.38
N ALA A 82 -14.33 15.56 29.61
CA ALA A 82 -13.30 14.56 29.83
C ALA A 82 -13.72 13.19 29.28
N GLU A 83 -14.96 12.77 29.53
CA GLU A 83 -15.53 11.52 29.01
C GLU A 83 -15.59 11.53 27.48
N ARG A 84 -16.11 12.61 26.87
CA ARG A 84 -16.11 12.75 25.41
C ARG A 84 -14.71 12.68 24.83
N LYS A 85 -13.73 13.40 25.40
CA LYS A 85 -12.33 13.34 24.96
C LYS A 85 -11.73 11.94 25.09
N GLN A 86 -12.10 11.19 26.13
CA GLN A 86 -11.61 9.82 26.30
C GLN A 86 -12.18 8.90 25.22
N ALA A 87 -13.48 9.02 24.92
CA ALA A 87 -14.13 8.26 23.85
C ALA A 87 -13.55 8.61 22.46
N GLU A 88 -13.34 9.90 22.17
CA GLU A 88 -12.70 10.37 20.93
C GLU A 88 -11.29 9.82 20.79
N ARG A 89 -10.47 9.86 21.86
CA ARG A 89 -9.11 9.29 21.84
C ARG A 89 -9.12 7.78 21.64
N ALA A 90 -10.05 7.06 22.25
CA ALA A 90 -10.18 5.62 22.07
C ALA A 90 -10.55 5.28 20.62
N LEU A 91 -11.51 6.02 20.05
CA LEU A 91 -11.90 5.86 18.65
C LEU A 91 -10.73 6.18 17.70
N GLN A 92 -10.02 7.27 17.96
CA GLN A 92 -8.88 7.68 17.14
C GLN A 92 -7.75 6.64 17.17
N ARG A 93 -7.42 6.09 18.35
CA ARG A 93 -6.45 4.98 18.45
C ARG A 93 -6.89 3.76 17.65
N SER A 94 -8.17 3.37 17.75
CA SER A 94 -8.69 2.25 16.98
C SER A 94 -8.62 2.51 15.47
N HIS A 95 -8.83 3.76 15.04
CA HIS A 95 -8.72 4.16 13.65
C HIS A 95 -7.26 4.08 13.18
N ASP A 96 -6.32 4.67 13.94
CA ASP A 96 -4.90 4.66 13.62
C ASP A 96 -4.35 3.22 13.55
N GLU A 97 -4.75 2.34 14.49
CA GLU A 97 -4.40 0.92 14.48
C GLU A 97 -5.00 0.17 13.27
N MET A 98 -6.20 0.55 12.85
CA MET A 98 -6.84 -0.05 11.66
C MET A 98 -6.15 0.43 10.38
N GLU A 99 -5.84 1.71 10.25
CA GLU A 99 -5.10 2.27 9.12
C GLU A 99 -3.71 1.66 9.01
N GLN A 100 -3.00 1.52 10.14
CA GLN A 100 -1.69 0.88 10.15
C GLN A 100 -1.77 -0.57 9.68
N ARG A 101 -2.75 -1.35 10.18
CA ARG A 101 -2.97 -2.73 9.72
C ARG A 101 -3.32 -2.81 8.24
N VAL A 102 -4.13 -1.89 7.72
CA VAL A 102 -4.47 -1.81 6.29
C VAL A 102 -3.21 -1.51 5.47
N HIS A 103 -2.39 -0.56 5.92
CA HIS A 103 -1.15 -0.20 5.25
C HIS A 103 -0.16 -1.38 5.22
N ASP A 104 0.04 -2.04 6.35
CA ASP A 104 0.95 -3.19 6.47
C ASP A 104 0.48 -4.37 5.61
N ARG A 105 -0.82 -4.68 5.63
CA ARG A 105 -1.39 -5.72 4.76
C ARG A 105 -1.27 -5.38 3.29
N THR A 106 -1.53 -4.13 2.92
CA THR A 106 -1.39 -3.66 1.54
C THR A 106 0.06 -3.82 1.08
N ARG A 107 1.04 -3.41 1.89
CA ARG A 107 2.46 -3.59 1.57
C ARG A 107 2.86 -5.04 1.44
N ALA A 108 2.41 -5.90 2.36
CA ALA A 108 2.67 -7.34 2.30
C ALA A 108 2.07 -7.96 1.04
N LEU A 109 0.83 -7.58 0.69
CA LEU A 109 0.14 -8.06 -0.49
C LEU A 109 0.82 -7.60 -1.78
N THR A 110 1.23 -6.32 -1.86
CA THR A 110 1.97 -5.79 -3.02
C THR A 110 3.26 -6.56 -3.24
N ARG A 111 4.06 -6.77 -2.18
CA ARG A 111 5.30 -7.55 -2.27
C ARG A 111 5.06 -8.99 -2.71
N ALA A 112 4.03 -9.64 -2.15
CA ALA A 112 3.67 -10.99 -2.55
C ALA A 112 3.20 -11.05 -4.01
N ASN A 113 2.45 -10.05 -4.47
CA ASN A 113 2.00 -9.96 -5.86
C ASN A 113 3.18 -9.76 -6.82
N GLU A 114 4.10 -8.85 -6.51
CA GLU A 114 5.32 -8.62 -7.30
C GLU A 114 6.18 -9.90 -7.39
N ALA A 115 6.36 -10.60 -6.28
CA ALA A 115 7.10 -11.87 -6.24
C ALA A 115 6.42 -12.96 -7.10
N LEU A 116 5.09 -13.10 -6.98
CA LEU A 116 4.33 -14.05 -7.78
C LEU A 116 4.37 -13.71 -9.27
N GLN A 117 4.30 -12.43 -9.65
CA GLN A 117 4.43 -12.01 -11.04
C GLN A 117 5.81 -12.36 -11.61
N ALA A 118 6.88 -12.18 -10.83
CA ALA A 118 8.22 -12.57 -11.24
C ALA A 118 8.33 -14.10 -11.43
N GLU A 119 7.78 -14.90 -10.52
CA GLU A 119 7.77 -16.36 -10.63
C GLU A 119 6.96 -16.83 -11.86
N ILE A 120 5.79 -16.21 -12.12
CA ILE A 120 4.99 -16.51 -13.30
C ILE A 120 5.76 -16.19 -14.58
N ALA A 121 6.44 -15.04 -14.65
CA ALA A 121 7.23 -14.66 -15.81
C ALA A 121 8.38 -15.65 -16.07
N GLU A 122 9.10 -16.04 -15.02
CA GLU A 122 10.18 -17.03 -15.12
C GLU A 122 9.64 -18.40 -15.57
N ARG A 123 8.50 -18.83 -15.01
CA ARG A 123 7.85 -20.09 -15.38
C ARG A 123 7.41 -20.06 -16.85
N GLN A 124 6.78 -18.97 -17.29
CA GLN A 124 6.35 -18.81 -18.68
C GLN A 124 7.53 -18.86 -19.65
N GLN A 125 8.65 -18.23 -19.29
CA GLN A 125 9.88 -18.30 -20.09
C GLN A 125 10.37 -19.74 -20.21
N ARG A 126 10.47 -20.48 -19.10
CA ARG A 126 10.87 -21.90 -19.11
C ARG A 126 9.92 -22.78 -19.92
N GLU A 127 8.61 -22.56 -19.77
CA GLU A 127 7.60 -23.29 -20.54
C GLU A 127 7.73 -23.01 -22.04
N GLN A 128 8.01 -21.77 -22.44
CA GLN A 128 8.25 -21.39 -23.82
C GLN A 128 9.53 -22.05 -24.39
N GLU A 129 10.62 -22.06 -23.62
CA GLU A 129 11.88 -22.72 -24.00
C GLU A 129 11.66 -24.24 -24.20
N ILE A 130 10.97 -24.90 -23.27
CA ILE A 130 10.65 -26.33 -23.38
C ILE A 130 9.75 -26.59 -24.59
N ALA A 131 8.71 -25.78 -24.79
CA ALA A 131 7.80 -25.93 -25.91
C ALA A 131 8.53 -25.80 -27.26
N ALA A 132 9.45 -24.84 -27.37
CA ALA A 132 10.26 -24.65 -28.55
C ALA A 132 11.25 -25.80 -28.80
N LEU A 133 11.90 -26.32 -27.76
CA LEU A 133 12.77 -27.49 -27.87
C LEU A 133 12.01 -28.72 -28.36
N LEU A 134 10.81 -28.96 -27.83
CA LEU A 134 9.94 -30.05 -28.28
C LEU A 134 9.46 -29.84 -29.71
N ALA A 135 9.09 -28.61 -30.09
CA ALA A 135 8.69 -28.27 -31.45
C ALA A 135 9.85 -28.50 -32.44
N GLY A 136 11.06 -28.04 -32.12
CA GLY A 136 12.25 -28.25 -32.94
C GLY A 136 12.60 -29.73 -33.09
N SER A 137 12.54 -30.50 -32.00
CA SER A 137 12.76 -31.95 -32.03
C SER A 137 11.74 -32.66 -32.93
N ARG A 138 10.47 -32.26 -32.87
CA ARG A 138 9.42 -32.78 -33.76
C ARG A 138 9.67 -32.41 -35.22
N ALA A 139 10.08 -31.18 -35.51
CA ALA A 139 10.40 -30.75 -36.87
C ALA A 139 11.52 -31.58 -37.50
N VAL A 140 12.55 -31.93 -36.71
CA VAL A 140 13.65 -32.80 -37.14
C VAL A 140 13.17 -34.23 -37.42
N LEU A 141 12.26 -34.77 -36.61
CA LEU A 141 11.75 -36.13 -36.78
C LEU A 141 10.70 -36.26 -37.89
N ALA A 142 9.97 -35.19 -38.21
CA ALA A 142 8.86 -35.22 -39.16
C ALA A 142 9.27 -34.93 -40.62
N ASN A 143 10.39 -34.21 -40.82
CA ASN A 143 10.85 -33.82 -42.15
C ASN A 143 12.08 -34.64 -42.57
N ASN A 144 12.08 -35.11 -43.81
CA ASN A 144 13.24 -35.80 -44.41
C ASN A 144 14.12 -34.84 -45.24
N ASP A 145 13.76 -33.55 -45.30
CA ASP A 145 14.47 -32.52 -46.06
C ASP A 145 15.23 -31.58 -45.12
N PHE A 146 16.53 -31.48 -45.31
CA PHE A 146 17.41 -30.67 -44.47
C PHE A 146 17.10 -29.18 -44.55
N GLU A 147 16.88 -28.63 -45.75
CA GLU A 147 16.65 -27.20 -45.95
C GLU A 147 15.32 -26.77 -45.35
N LYS A 148 14.28 -27.59 -45.53
CA LYS A 148 12.96 -27.38 -44.90
C LYS A 148 13.05 -27.42 -43.37
N THR A 149 13.75 -28.42 -42.82
CA THR A 149 13.94 -28.58 -41.37
C THR A 149 14.74 -27.43 -40.77
N ALA A 150 15.82 -27.03 -41.45
CA ALA A 150 16.67 -25.93 -41.02
C ALA A 150 15.91 -24.59 -40.98
N LYS A 151 15.03 -24.35 -41.95
CA LYS A 151 14.16 -23.16 -41.95
C LYS A 151 13.15 -23.20 -40.81
N GLU A 152 12.51 -24.34 -40.56
CA GLU A 152 11.55 -24.48 -39.47
C GLU A 152 12.20 -24.30 -38.09
N LEU A 153 13.38 -24.89 -37.86
CA LEU A 153 14.19 -24.67 -36.67
C LEU A 153 14.60 -23.20 -36.52
N PHE A 154 14.99 -22.56 -37.62
CA PHE A 154 15.35 -21.15 -37.61
C PHE A 154 14.21 -20.26 -37.10
N GLU A 155 12.98 -20.44 -37.61
CA GLU A 155 11.83 -19.64 -37.19
C GLU A 155 11.49 -19.88 -35.71
N ILE A 156 11.56 -21.13 -35.23
CA ILE A 156 11.35 -21.46 -33.82
C ILE A 156 12.40 -20.75 -32.94
N CYS A 157 13.68 -20.86 -33.29
CA CYS A 157 14.76 -20.19 -32.55
C CYS A 157 14.65 -18.67 -32.60
N LYS A 158 14.27 -18.10 -33.75
CA LYS A 158 14.05 -16.66 -33.93
C LYS A 158 12.95 -16.17 -32.97
N GLY A 159 11.85 -16.90 -32.86
CA GLY A 159 10.74 -16.58 -31.96
C GLY A 159 11.12 -16.62 -30.48
N VAL A 160 11.82 -17.66 -30.03
CA VAL A 160 12.26 -17.79 -28.63
C VAL A 160 13.29 -16.73 -28.25
N LEU A 161 14.24 -16.44 -29.14
CA LEU A 161 15.29 -15.47 -28.89
C LEU A 161 14.83 -14.01 -29.06
N GLY A 162 13.60 -13.78 -29.54
CA GLY A 162 13.10 -12.45 -29.89
C GLY A 162 13.94 -11.77 -30.96
N ALA A 163 14.59 -12.55 -31.82
CA ALA A 163 15.52 -12.03 -32.82
C ALA A 163 14.76 -11.42 -34.00
N THR A 164 15.15 -10.23 -34.44
CA THR A 164 14.53 -9.57 -35.60
C THR A 164 14.99 -10.17 -36.93
N ALA A 165 16.22 -10.68 -36.97
CA ALA A 165 16.88 -11.21 -38.16
C ALA A 165 17.87 -12.33 -37.78
N GLY A 166 18.24 -13.16 -38.73
CA GLY A 166 19.23 -14.23 -38.56
C GLY A 166 19.47 -15.04 -39.82
N TYR A 167 20.37 -16.01 -39.76
CA TYR A 167 20.66 -16.89 -40.89
C TYR A 167 21.16 -18.26 -40.43
N VAL A 168 21.07 -19.24 -41.33
CA VAL A 168 21.64 -20.59 -41.18
C VAL A 168 22.72 -20.77 -42.24
N SER A 169 23.92 -21.20 -41.84
CA SER A 169 25.03 -21.47 -42.75
C SER A 169 25.66 -22.84 -42.50
N LEU A 170 26.05 -23.52 -43.57
CA LEU A 170 26.91 -24.70 -43.50
C LEU A 170 28.37 -24.28 -43.56
N ILE A 171 29.18 -25.02 -42.84
CA ILE A 171 30.63 -24.96 -42.91
C ILE A 171 31.13 -26.11 -43.79
N ASN A 172 32.16 -25.86 -44.61
CA ASN A 172 32.79 -26.93 -45.40
C ASN A 172 33.63 -27.87 -44.51
N GLU A 173 33.99 -29.06 -45.01
CA GLU A 173 34.78 -30.05 -44.26
C GLU A 173 36.16 -29.54 -43.79
N ARG A 174 36.66 -28.47 -44.41
CA ARG A 174 37.95 -27.84 -44.07
C ARG A 174 37.82 -26.69 -43.06
N ASN A 175 36.61 -26.35 -42.61
CA ASN A 175 36.33 -25.20 -41.74
C ASN A 175 36.84 -23.83 -42.27
N GLU A 176 36.92 -23.65 -43.59
CA GLU A 176 37.50 -22.45 -44.20
C GLU A 176 36.44 -21.40 -44.57
N HIS A 177 35.25 -21.85 -44.97
CA HIS A 177 34.19 -20.99 -45.50
C HIS A 177 32.82 -21.37 -44.97
N ASN A 178 32.03 -20.34 -44.63
CA ASN A 178 30.61 -20.47 -44.36
C ASN A 178 29.79 -20.14 -45.61
N THR A 179 28.90 -21.05 -45.96
CA THR A 179 27.92 -20.89 -47.03
C THR A 179 26.53 -20.72 -46.40
N PRO A 180 25.91 -19.54 -46.44
CA PRO A 180 24.56 -19.33 -45.93
C PRO A 180 23.55 -20.11 -46.78
N ILE A 181 22.77 -20.98 -46.16
CA ILE A 181 21.69 -21.73 -46.81
C ILE A 181 20.44 -20.87 -46.87
N PHE A 182 20.13 -20.23 -45.74
CA PHE A 182 18.94 -19.41 -45.56
C PHE A 182 19.28 -18.20 -44.71
N HIS A 183 18.68 -17.05 -45.01
CA HIS A 183 18.76 -15.86 -44.17
C HIS A 183 17.42 -15.13 -44.16
N ASP A 184 17.11 -14.53 -43.03
CA ASP A 184 16.02 -13.60 -42.83
C ASP A 184 16.61 -12.30 -42.30
N THR A 185 16.41 -11.22 -43.05
CA THR A 185 16.98 -9.91 -42.76
C THR A 185 16.01 -8.98 -42.03
N GLY A 186 14.82 -9.48 -41.66
CA GLY A 186 13.73 -8.67 -41.14
C GLY A 186 13.39 -7.52 -42.10
N ASP A 187 13.19 -6.32 -41.56
CA ASP A 187 12.86 -5.12 -42.35
C ASP A 187 14.05 -4.45 -43.04
N GLN A 188 15.28 -4.98 -42.88
CA GLN A 188 16.49 -4.36 -43.43
C GLN A 188 16.93 -5.02 -44.74
N LYS A 189 17.40 -4.19 -45.69
CA LYS A 189 18.00 -4.67 -46.95
C LYS A 189 19.43 -5.14 -46.70
N CYS A 190 19.68 -6.44 -46.74
CA CYS A 190 21.03 -6.99 -46.65
C CYS A 190 21.62 -7.24 -48.05
N ALA A 191 22.91 -6.93 -48.22
CA ALA A 191 23.65 -7.16 -49.48
C ALA A 191 24.20 -8.59 -49.61
N VAL A 192 23.98 -9.45 -48.60
CA VAL A 192 24.45 -10.83 -48.57
C VAL A 192 23.44 -11.73 -49.26
N THR A 193 23.87 -12.48 -50.27
CA THR A 193 23.02 -13.46 -50.97
C THR A 193 23.27 -14.87 -50.42
N ALA A 194 22.31 -15.80 -50.55
CA ALA A 194 22.41 -17.22 -50.15
C ALA A 194 23.51 -18.04 -50.90
N ARG A 195 24.40 -17.39 -51.65
CA ARG A 195 25.55 -18.00 -52.33
C ARG A 195 26.87 -17.32 -52.02
N THR A 196 26.88 -16.29 -51.17
CA THR A 196 28.09 -15.57 -50.82
C THR A 196 28.91 -16.39 -49.82
N GLN A 197 30.07 -16.91 -50.25
CA GLN A 197 31.02 -17.53 -49.35
C GLN A 197 31.66 -16.47 -48.45
N MET A 198 31.66 -16.73 -47.15
CA MET A 198 32.25 -15.82 -46.17
C MET A 198 33.37 -16.51 -45.41
N SER A 199 34.52 -15.82 -45.31
CA SER A 199 35.64 -16.26 -44.49
C SER A 199 35.28 -16.20 -43.00
N ILE A 200 35.75 -17.19 -42.24
CA ILE A 200 35.58 -17.25 -40.78
C ILE A 200 36.63 -16.33 -40.15
N ARG A 201 36.24 -15.09 -39.81
CA ARG A 201 37.08 -14.11 -39.12
C ARG A 201 36.27 -13.27 -38.13
N GLY A 202 36.96 -12.62 -37.20
CA GLY A 202 36.36 -11.66 -36.27
C GLY A 202 35.38 -12.33 -35.29
N PHE A 203 34.17 -11.78 -35.13
CA PHE A 203 33.18 -12.35 -34.20
C PHE A 203 32.76 -13.78 -34.53
N ARG A 204 32.85 -14.20 -35.79
CA ARG A 204 32.54 -15.59 -36.19
C ARG A 204 33.61 -16.54 -35.66
N GLU A 205 34.88 -16.17 -35.83
CA GLU A 205 36.02 -16.92 -35.31
C GLU A 205 35.96 -17.06 -33.78
N GLN A 206 35.66 -15.97 -33.07
CA GLN A 206 35.46 -16.01 -31.61
C GLN A 206 34.29 -16.90 -31.19
N ALA A 207 33.16 -16.82 -31.90
CA ALA A 207 32.00 -17.67 -31.61
C ALA A 207 32.32 -19.16 -31.80
N TYR A 208 33.04 -19.53 -32.87
CA TYR A 208 33.46 -20.91 -33.11
C TYR A 208 34.50 -21.41 -32.09
N ALA A 209 35.45 -20.56 -31.70
CA ALA A 209 36.47 -20.94 -30.72
C ALA A 209 35.91 -21.10 -29.29
N THR A 210 34.90 -20.30 -28.92
CA THR A 210 34.40 -20.23 -27.53
C THR A 210 33.05 -20.91 -27.32
N GLY A 211 32.27 -21.14 -28.38
CA GLY A 211 30.89 -21.61 -28.29
C GLY A 211 29.93 -20.60 -27.62
N LYS A 212 30.36 -19.35 -27.41
CA LYS A 212 29.59 -18.31 -26.72
C LYS A 212 29.24 -17.16 -27.67
N LYS A 213 28.15 -16.45 -27.37
CA LYS A 213 27.77 -15.23 -28.08
C LYS A 213 28.89 -14.17 -27.91
N PRO A 214 29.50 -13.69 -29.00
CA PRO A 214 30.47 -12.59 -28.92
C PRO A 214 29.75 -11.30 -28.50
N SER A 215 30.33 -10.56 -27.55
CA SER A 215 29.76 -9.32 -27.03
C SER A 215 30.54 -8.10 -27.53
N ILE A 216 29.84 -7.15 -28.14
CA ILE A 216 30.35 -5.80 -28.39
C ILE A 216 29.79 -4.92 -27.27
N ALA A 217 30.66 -4.32 -26.46
CA ALA A 217 30.27 -3.15 -25.68
C ALA A 217 30.11 -1.99 -26.67
N LEU A 218 28.87 -1.74 -27.11
CA LEU A 218 28.58 -0.55 -27.90
C LEU A 218 28.91 0.67 -27.03
N PRO A 219 29.75 1.62 -27.50
CA PRO A 219 29.95 2.85 -26.76
C PRO A 219 28.60 3.53 -26.58
N SER A 220 28.26 3.87 -25.34
CA SER A 220 27.08 4.65 -25.00
C SER A 220 27.03 5.88 -25.93
N SER A 221 26.02 5.91 -26.78
CA SER A 221 25.68 7.11 -27.54
C SER A 221 25.32 8.20 -26.52
N ARG A 222 26.20 9.18 -26.35
CA ARG A 222 25.83 10.47 -25.76
C ARG A 222 24.99 11.26 -26.74
#